data_AF-A0A147KLP4-F1
#
_entry.id   AF-A0A147KLP4-F1
#
_cell.length_a   1.000
_cell.length_b   1.000
_cell.length_c   1.000
_cell.angle_alpha   90.00
_cell.angle_beta   90.00
_cell.angle_gamma   90.00
#
_symmetry.space_group_name_H-M   'P 1'
#
loop_
_entity.id
_entity.type
_entity.pdbx_description
1 polymer ?
#
loop_
_entity_poly.entity_id
_entity_poly.type
_entity_poly.pdbx_seq_one_letter_code
_entity_poly.pdbx_strand_id
1 'polypeptide(L)'
;ASGLRGRIAPPPASAVAKTRPRRVRSTRRRQDAPDLPKRPMVRRTVGRAFTDPESGRVFRPSLFLTLTCDSYGRVRSDGTPVDPASYDYRRAARDALHFSKLVDRFVQNLRRVAGFEVQYFATVEPQRRLAPHLHMAIRGTIPRAELRQIAAATYHQVWWPPTDRVVFDGDHLPIWDEATSSYLDPATGEILPTWDQALDALDADPHAQPLHVVRFGPQVDAKGVLAGSPDADRCIRYLAKYLTKDIAECHTVETVAQEQHVERLLDALRFEPCSPRCANWLRYGIQPQAAKPGLRPGFCASKAHRREYLGYAGRRVLVSRKWSGKTLADHKADRLAWVLRTLGLDPTNDRENTHPAAFPLRFLGDGDRIAWELARPTDPDVPPREHRLLRAVGETLKRRAALHAAQQTTLSATEQRAA
;
A
#
# COMPACT_ATOMS: atom_id res chain seq x y z
N ALA A 1 -23.94 -2.58 -4.26
CA ALA A 1 -22.92 -2.11 -5.21
C ALA A 1 -22.88 -3.07 -6.39
N SER A 2 -23.43 -2.67 -7.53
CA SER A 2 -23.47 -3.46 -8.76
C SER A 2 -22.06 -3.75 -9.23
N GLY A 3 -21.72 -5.03 -9.35
CA GLY A 3 -20.40 -5.56 -9.68
C GLY A 3 -20.01 -5.41 -11.14
N LEU A 4 -20.25 -4.25 -11.77
CA LEU A 4 -19.82 -3.99 -13.13
C LEU A 4 -18.47 -3.28 -13.13
N ARG A 5 -17.41 -4.04 -13.41
CA ARG A 5 -16.16 -3.52 -13.98
C ARG A 5 -16.03 -4.05 -15.39
N GLY A 6 -16.20 -3.17 -16.37
CA GLY A 6 -16.01 -3.44 -17.80
C GLY A 6 -16.47 -2.24 -18.63
N ARG A 7 -15.78 -1.94 -19.74
CA ARG A 7 -16.21 -0.93 -20.72
C ARG A 7 -17.26 -1.57 -21.63
N ILE A 8 -18.36 -0.87 -21.90
CA ILE A 8 -19.49 -1.34 -22.74
C ILE A 8 -19.23 -1.11 -24.24
N ALA A 9 -18.27 -0.24 -24.60
CA ALA A 9 -17.91 0.04 -25.99
C ALA A 9 -16.55 -0.57 -26.35
N PRO A 10 -16.40 -1.15 -27.57
CA PRO A 10 -15.09 -1.50 -28.10
C PRO A 10 -14.23 -0.23 -28.26
N PRO A 11 -12.91 -0.30 -28.02
CA PRO A 11 -12.02 0.85 -28.14
C PRO A 11 -11.97 1.37 -29.60
N PRO A 12 -11.82 2.68 -29.82
CA PRO A 12 -11.61 3.24 -31.17
C PRO A 12 -10.35 2.63 -31.80
N ALA A 13 -10.30 2.53 -33.14
CA ALA A 13 -9.20 1.88 -33.88
C ALA A 13 -7.80 2.48 -33.57
N SER A 14 -7.72 3.71 -33.03
CA SER A 14 -6.49 4.34 -32.54
C SER A 14 -5.97 3.78 -31.21
N ALA A 15 -6.74 2.93 -30.52
CA ALA A 15 -6.41 2.32 -29.23
C ALA A 15 -6.05 0.82 -29.34
N VAL A 16 -5.76 0.32 -30.55
CA VAL A 16 -4.96 -0.89 -30.72
C VAL A 16 -3.50 -0.52 -30.43
N ALA A 17 -3.19 -0.27 -29.15
CA ALA A 17 -1.82 -0.32 -28.70
C ALA A 17 -1.34 -1.74 -29.02
N LYS A 18 -0.53 -1.90 -30.08
CA LYS A 18 0.16 -3.15 -30.41
C LYS A 18 0.65 -3.73 -29.09
N THR A 19 0.18 -4.93 -28.72
CA THR A 19 0.57 -5.61 -27.49
C THR A 19 2.07 -5.90 -27.57
N ARG A 20 2.89 -4.91 -27.23
CA ARG A 20 4.34 -5.04 -27.24
C ARG A 20 4.69 -6.14 -26.24
N PRO A 21 5.61 -7.06 -26.59
CA PRO A 21 6.06 -8.08 -25.67
C PRO A 21 6.54 -7.41 -24.38
N ARG A 22 6.16 -7.98 -23.23
CA ARG A 22 6.54 -7.46 -21.91
C ARG A 22 8.05 -7.27 -21.86
N ARG A 23 8.53 -6.03 -21.68
CA ARG A 23 9.97 -5.74 -21.50
C ARG A 23 10.52 -6.59 -20.35
N VAL A 24 11.49 -7.46 -20.64
CA VAL A 24 12.18 -8.29 -19.64
C VAL A 24 13.64 -7.84 -19.60
N ARG A 25 13.98 -6.94 -18.68
CA ARG A 25 15.38 -6.65 -18.38
C ARG A 25 15.93 -7.73 -17.46
N SER A 26 17.03 -8.38 -17.87
CA SER A 26 17.83 -9.22 -16.98
C SER A 26 18.49 -8.31 -15.94
N THR A 27 17.90 -8.19 -14.76
CA THR A 27 18.52 -7.45 -13.67
C THR A 27 19.61 -8.34 -13.07
N ARG A 28 20.88 -8.08 -13.45
CA ARG A 28 22.03 -8.84 -12.93
C ARG A 28 21.95 -8.89 -11.40
N ARG A 29 22.11 -10.09 -10.83
CA ARG A 29 22.19 -10.24 -9.37
C ARG A 29 23.41 -9.45 -8.90
N ARG A 30 23.20 -8.65 -7.86
CA ARG A 30 24.27 -7.90 -7.21
C ARG A 30 25.20 -8.87 -6.48
N GLN A 31 26.52 -8.69 -6.64
CA GLN A 31 27.53 -9.56 -6.03
C GLN A 31 27.84 -9.18 -4.57
N ASP A 32 27.50 -7.96 -4.16
CA ASP A 32 27.66 -7.47 -2.80
C ASP A 32 26.51 -7.87 -1.86
N ALA A 33 25.52 -8.64 -2.35
CA ALA A 33 24.42 -9.14 -1.52
C ALA A 33 24.70 -10.58 -1.06
N PRO A 34 24.62 -10.87 0.26
CA PRO A 34 24.94 -12.19 0.79
C PRO A 34 24.04 -13.26 0.18
N ASP A 35 24.59 -14.45 0.00
CA ASP A 35 23.80 -15.60 -0.44
C ASP A 35 22.81 -16.02 0.62
N LEU A 36 21.66 -16.50 0.16
CA LEU A 36 20.59 -17.00 1.02
C LEU A 36 20.46 -18.51 0.85
N PRO A 37 20.23 -19.26 1.94
CA PRO A 37 20.03 -20.69 1.86
C PRO A 37 18.79 -20.99 1.01
N LYS A 38 18.87 -22.05 0.22
CA LYS A 38 17.75 -22.57 -0.57
C LYS A 38 17.14 -23.75 0.18
N ARG A 39 15.88 -23.63 0.59
CA ARG A 39 15.11 -24.75 1.17
C ARG A 39 14.04 -25.22 0.19
N PRO A 40 13.76 -26.53 0.08
CA PRO A 40 12.61 -27.02 -0.67
C PRO A 40 11.32 -26.39 -0.15
N MET A 41 10.44 -25.98 -1.07
CA MET A 41 9.17 -25.36 -0.72
C MET A 41 8.15 -26.44 -0.37
N VAL A 42 7.67 -26.44 0.88
CA VAL A 42 6.61 -27.33 1.35
C VAL A 42 5.27 -26.60 1.30
N ARG A 43 4.21 -27.29 0.85
CA ARG A 43 2.83 -26.77 0.80
C ARG A 43 2.21 -26.68 2.20
N ARG A 44 2.74 -25.78 3.03
CA ARG A 44 2.19 -25.41 4.34
C ARG A 44 2.25 -23.91 4.54
N THR A 45 1.40 -23.39 5.41
CA THR A 45 1.31 -21.94 5.68
C THR A 45 1.62 -21.58 7.13
N VAL A 46 1.81 -22.57 8.00
CA VAL A 46 2.10 -22.39 9.43
C VAL A 46 3.41 -23.08 9.79
N GLY A 47 4.15 -22.47 10.71
CA GLY A 47 5.40 -22.99 11.26
C GLY A 47 5.22 -24.30 12.05
N ARG A 48 6.36 -24.86 12.49
CA ARG A 48 6.39 -26.07 13.32
C ARG A 48 5.75 -25.81 14.69
N ALA A 49 5.09 -26.83 15.25
CA ALA A 49 4.65 -26.84 16.63
C ALA A 49 5.74 -27.44 17.53
N PHE A 50 5.82 -26.93 18.75
CA PHE A 50 6.74 -27.38 19.79
C PHE A 50 5.92 -27.95 20.93
N THR A 51 6.49 -28.90 21.66
CA THR A 51 5.89 -29.47 22.85
C THR A 51 6.76 -29.01 24.01
N ASP A 52 6.13 -28.37 24.99
CA ASP A 52 6.80 -28.02 26.23
C ASP A 52 7.16 -29.32 26.99
N PRO A 53 8.45 -29.58 27.30
CA PRO A 53 8.85 -30.84 27.93
C PRO A 53 8.23 -31.07 29.32
N GLU A 54 7.96 -29.99 30.07
CA GLU A 54 7.43 -30.06 31.44
C GLU A 54 5.91 -30.21 31.46
N SER A 55 5.18 -29.35 30.74
CA SER A 55 3.70 -29.38 30.75
C SER A 55 3.09 -30.29 29.68
N GLY A 56 3.87 -30.82 28.74
CA GLY A 56 3.38 -31.57 27.58
C GLY A 56 2.55 -30.72 26.60
N ARG A 57 2.44 -29.40 26.83
CA ARG A 57 1.56 -28.53 26.05
C ARG A 57 2.16 -28.25 24.68
N VAL A 58 1.36 -28.46 23.64
CA VAL A 58 1.73 -28.11 22.26
C VAL A 58 1.49 -26.62 22.01
N PHE A 59 2.52 -25.91 21.54
CA PHE A 59 2.45 -24.49 21.22
C PHE A 59 3.11 -24.16 19.87
N ARG A 60 2.75 -23.00 19.31
CA ARG A 60 3.30 -22.47 18.05
C ARG A 60 3.80 -21.05 18.26
N PRO A 61 5.13 -20.84 18.35
CA PRO A 61 5.68 -19.51 18.48
C PRO A 61 5.48 -18.71 17.19
N SER A 62 5.34 -17.40 17.37
CA SER A 62 5.36 -16.40 16.32
C SER A 62 6.55 -15.46 16.53
N LEU A 63 6.84 -14.65 15.52
CA LEU A 63 7.86 -13.61 15.61
C LEU A 63 7.23 -12.24 15.41
N PHE A 64 7.67 -11.27 16.17
CA PHE A 64 7.48 -9.86 15.88
C PHE A 64 8.79 -9.29 15.36
N LEU A 65 8.79 -8.96 14.07
CA LEU A 65 9.95 -8.46 13.35
C LEU A 65 9.79 -6.98 13.06
N THR A 66 10.86 -6.24 13.28
CA THR A 66 10.94 -4.81 13.01
C THR A 66 12.16 -4.55 12.10
N LEU A 67 11.93 -3.92 10.94
CA LEU A 67 12.96 -3.58 9.94
C LEU A 67 12.88 -2.10 9.56
N THR A 68 14.02 -1.44 9.45
CA THR A 68 14.09 -0.02 9.04
C THR A 68 14.96 0.13 7.81
N CYS A 69 14.68 1.13 6.98
CA CYS A 69 15.71 1.67 6.09
C CYS A 69 16.90 2.20 6.92
N ASP A 70 18.02 2.42 6.24
CA ASP A 70 19.25 2.94 6.83
C ASP A 70 19.10 4.38 7.34
N SER A 71 20.18 4.97 7.85
CA SER A 71 20.24 6.40 8.13
C SER A 71 20.63 7.20 6.88
N TYR A 72 20.14 8.44 6.79
CA TYR A 72 20.47 9.40 5.73
C TYR A 72 21.39 10.53 6.21
N GLY A 73 21.85 10.43 7.47
CA GLY A 73 22.70 11.40 8.16
C GLY A 73 22.60 11.19 9.67
N ARG A 74 23.38 11.93 10.45
CA ARG A 74 23.27 11.88 11.92
C ARG A 74 21.99 12.60 12.37
N VAL A 75 21.26 12.02 13.32
CA VAL A 75 20.02 12.60 13.87
C VAL A 75 20.11 12.80 15.37
N ARG A 76 19.33 13.75 15.90
CA ARG A 76 19.10 13.97 17.33
C ARG A 76 18.08 12.96 17.87
N SER A 77 17.88 12.97 19.19
CA SER A 77 16.90 12.09 19.88
C SER A 77 15.44 12.31 19.47
N ASP A 78 15.13 13.52 18.99
CA ASP A 78 13.82 13.90 18.46
C ASP A 78 13.60 13.47 16.99
N GLY A 79 14.63 12.90 16.35
CA GLY A 79 14.61 12.45 14.96
C GLY A 79 15.09 13.48 13.93
N THR A 80 15.30 14.74 14.31
CA THR A 80 15.76 15.78 13.40
C THR A 80 17.23 15.58 13.01
N PRO A 81 17.66 15.93 11.78
CA PRO A 81 19.07 15.86 11.40
C PRO A 81 19.92 16.80 12.23
N VAL A 82 21.08 16.33 12.69
CA VAL A 82 22.08 17.17 13.38
C VAL A 82 22.50 18.33 12.48
N ASP A 83 22.80 18.03 11.22
CA ASP A 83 22.98 18.99 10.14
C ASP A 83 21.96 18.70 9.02
N PRO A 84 20.92 19.54 8.86
CA PRO A 84 19.95 19.40 7.79
C PRO A 84 20.54 19.60 6.38
N ALA A 85 21.66 20.32 6.21
CA ALA A 85 22.25 20.56 4.91
C ALA A 85 22.99 19.33 4.37
N SER A 86 23.63 18.55 5.25
CA SER A 86 24.31 17.31 4.88
C SER A 86 23.42 16.06 4.90
N TYR A 87 22.14 16.19 5.28
CA TYR A 87 21.21 15.06 5.34
C TYR A 87 20.73 14.68 3.93
N ASP A 88 20.83 13.41 3.56
CA ASP A 88 20.49 12.93 2.23
C ASP A 88 18.98 12.72 2.07
N TYR A 89 18.25 13.84 1.94
CA TYR A 89 16.81 13.84 1.69
C TYR A 89 16.42 13.19 0.36
N ARG A 90 17.33 13.19 -0.62
CA ARG A 90 17.08 12.57 -1.93
C ARG A 90 17.01 11.06 -1.79
N ARG A 91 17.99 10.45 -1.12
CA ARG A 91 17.96 9.02 -0.79
C ARG A 91 16.77 8.70 0.11
N ALA A 92 16.47 9.54 1.10
CA ALA A 92 15.31 9.35 1.98
C ALA A 92 14.00 9.29 1.19
N ALA A 93 13.79 10.23 0.26
CA ALA A 93 12.62 10.28 -0.62
C ALA A 93 12.53 9.03 -1.51
N ARG A 94 13.63 8.64 -2.17
CA ARG A 94 13.67 7.45 -3.03
C ARG A 94 13.43 6.16 -2.26
N ASP A 95 14.02 6.01 -1.07
CA ASP A 95 13.76 4.86 -0.21
C ASP A 95 12.29 4.79 0.18
N ALA A 96 11.66 5.91 0.55
CA ALA A 96 10.23 5.96 0.86
C ALA A 96 9.34 5.57 -0.33
N LEU A 97 9.62 6.12 -1.52
CA LEU A 97 8.90 5.80 -2.77
C LEU A 97 8.94 4.30 -3.09
N HIS A 98 10.09 3.67 -2.86
CA HIS A 98 10.35 2.29 -3.27
C HIS A 98 10.25 1.26 -2.14
N PHE A 99 9.99 1.68 -0.91
CA PHE A 99 9.96 0.80 0.27
C PHE A 99 8.98 -0.37 0.12
N SER A 100 7.81 -0.15 -0.48
CA SER A 100 6.82 -1.22 -0.70
C SER A 100 7.40 -2.38 -1.53
N LYS A 101 8.25 -2.08 -2.52
CA LYS A 101 8.94 -3.08 -3.34
C LYS A 101 10.04 -3.79 -2.56
N LEU A 102 10.73 -3.09 -1.66
CA LEU A 102 11.68 -3.70 -0.76
C LEU A 102 10.99 -4.73 0.16
N VAL A 103 9.83 -4.37 0.73
CA VAL A 103 9.04 -5.27 1.58
C VAL A 103 8.53 -6.49 0.79
N ASP A 104 8.06 -6.29 -0.45
CA ASP A 104 7.67 -7.40 -1.33
C ASP A 104 8.83 -8.38 -1.55
N ARG A 105 10.05 -7.87 -1.80
CA ARG A 105 11.26 -8.69 -1.94
C ARG A 105 11.66 -9.38 -0.64
N PHE A 106 11.50 -8.71 0.50
CA PHE A 106 11.75 -9.29 1.81
C PHE A 106 10.88 -10.53 2.03
N VAL A 107 9.57 -10.42 1.80
CA VAL A 107 8.63 -11.53 1.98
C VAL A 107 8.94 -12.69 1.02
N GLN A 108 9.36 -12.40 -0.22
CA GLN A 108 9.80 -13.43 -1.17
C GLN A 108 11.04 -14.18 -0.63
N ASN A 109 12.06 -13.46 -0.18
CA ASN A 109 13.27 -14.05 0.39
C ASN A 109 12.95 -14.82 1.67
N LEU A 110 12.12 -14.27 2.55
CA LEU A 110 11.65 -14.89 3.78
C LEU A 110 11.02 -16.25 3.50
N ARG A 111 10.10 -16.34 2.53
CA ARG A 111 9.46 -17.61 2.15
C ARG A 111 10.43 -18.60 1.52
N ARG A 112 11.34 -18.12 0.69
CA ARG A 112 12.38 -18.96 0.07
C ARG A 112 13.31 -19.59 1.12
N VAL A 113 13.75 -18.79 2.10
CA VAL A 113 14.61 -19.26 3.19
C VAL A 113 13.83 -20.10 4.18
N ALA A 114 12.59 -19.75 4.51
CA ALA A 114 11.76 -20.53 5.43
C ALA A 114 11.33 -21.88 4.83
N GLY A 115 11.19 -21.98 3.50
CA GLY A 115 10.74 -23.20 2.81
C GLY A 115 9.23 -23.46 2.93
N PHE A 116 8.43 -22.44 3.23
CA PHE A 116 6.97 -22.53 3.28
C PHE A 116 6.29 -21.18 3.04
N GLU A 117 4.96 -21.19 2.84
CA GLU A 117 4.15 -19.99 2.62
C GLU A 117 3.92 -19.22 3.93
N VAL A 118 4.95 -18.55 4.42
CA VAL A 118 4.91 -17.75 5.65
C VAL A 118 3.72 -16.80 5.65
N GLN A 119 2.86 -16.94 6.67
CA GLN A 119 1.77 -16.01 6.98
C GLN A 119 2.30 -14.85 7.82
N TYR A 120 1.86 -13.65 7.50
CA TYR A 120 2.23 -12.44 8.22
C TYR A 120 1.10 -11.41 8.22
N PHE A 121 1.16 -10.53 9.21
CA PHE A 121 0.45 -9.26 9.26
C PHE A 121 1.50 -8.18 9.53
N ALA A 122 1.54 -7.14 8.71
CA ALA A 122 2.53 -6.09 8.85
C ALA A 122 1.94 -4.70 8.67
N THR A 123 2.60 -3.72 9.28
CA THR A 123 2.30 -2.29 9.15
C THR A 123 3.56 -1.52 8.81
N VAL A 124 3.40 -0.53 7.93
CA VAL A 124 4.46 0.43 7.57
C VAL A 124 4.21 1.77 8.26
N GLU A 125 5.26 2.30 8.88
CA GLU A 125 5.29 3.53 9.66
C GLU A 125 6.61 4.28 9.38
N PRO A 126 6.66 5.62 9.41
CA PRO A 126 7.93 6.33 9.48
C PRO A 126 8.46 6.33 10.92
N GLN A 127 9.78 6.23 11.10
CA GLN A 127 10.40 6.56 12.39
C GLN A 127 10.37 8.09 12.63
N ARG A 128 10.78 8.56 13.82
CA ARG A 128 10.91 10.00 14.12
C ARG A 128 11.77 10.76 13.10
N ARG A 129 12.79 10.09 12.53
CA ARG A 129 13.63 10.62 11.44
C ARG A 129 13.03 10.47 10.03
N LEU A 130 11.74 10.17 9.95
CA LEU A 130 10.94 9.96 8.73
C LEU A 130 11.33 8.74 7.87
N ALA A 131 12.35 7.98 8.26
CA ALA A 131 12.74 6.77 7.55
C ALA A 131 11.65 5.68 7.61
N PRO A 132 11.30 5.03 6.48
CA PRO A 132 10.33 3.94 6.46
C PRO A 132 10.72 2.78 7.37
N HIS A 133 9.73 2.27 8.08
CA HIS A 133 9.84 1.24 9.10
C HIS A 133 8.73 0.21 8.91
N LEU A 134 9.06 -1.06 9.07
CA LEU A 134 8.13 -2.18 8.95
C LEU A 134 8.04 -2.89 10.29
N HIS A 135 6.82 -3.07 10.80
CA HIS A 135 6.51 -3.99 11.88
C HIS A 135 5.73 -5.17 11.31
N MET A 136 6.15 -6.40 11.61
CA MET A 136 5.60 -7.60 11.01
C MET A 136 5.45 -8.70 12.06
N ALA A 137 4.20 -9.09 12.34
CA ALA A 137 3.91 -10.36 13.00
C ALA A 137 3.99 -11.49 11.97
N ILE A 138 4.84 -12.48 12.25
CA ILE A 138 5.12 -13.64 11.42
C ILE A 138 4.67 -14.89 12.17
N ARG A 139 3.83 -15.72 11.53
CA ARG A 139 3.44 -17.01 12.10
C ARG A 139 4.52 -18.06 11.82
N GLY A 140 5.14 -18.54 12.89
CA GLY A 140 6.23 -19.51 12.86
C GLY A 140 7.54 -18.93 13.37
N THR A 141 8.56 -19.79 13.40
CA THR A 141 9.90 -19.47 13.89
C THR A 141 10.91 -19.49 12.76
N ILE A 142 11.80 -18.51 12.79
CA ILE A 142 12.95 -18.37 11.88
C ILE A 142 14.11 -17.88 12.76
N PRO A 143 15.31 -18.49 12.67
CA PRO A 143 16.46 -18.04 13.45
C PRO A 143 16.79 -16.56 13.23
N ARG A 144 17.17 -15.85 14.30
CA ARG A 144 17.52 -14.42 14.20
C ARG A 144 18.67 -14.16 13.23
N ALA A 145 19.64 -15.07 13.16
CA ALA A 145 20.75 -15.00 12.20
C ALA A 145 20.24 -15.05 10.75
N GLU A 146 19.30 -15.96 10.45
CA GLU A 146 18.65 -16.02 9.13
C GLU A 146 17.86 -14.75 8.82
N LEU A 147 17.11 -14.19 9.78
CA LEU A 147 16.38 -12.93 9.58
C LEU A 147 17.32 -11.77 9.25
N ARG A 148 18.46 -11.66 9.94
CA ARG A 148 19.49 -10.66 9.63
C ARG A 148 20.08 -10.86 8.24
N GLN A 149 20.40 -12.10 7.88
CA GLN A 149 20.92 -12.45 6.56
C GLN A 149 19.89 -12.15 5.45
N ILE A 150 18.62 -12.46 5.66
CA ILE A 150 17.52 -12.15 4.73
C ILE A 150 17.41 -10.63 4.55
N ALA A 151 17.41 -9.86 5.64
CA ALA A 151 17.33 -8.40 5.57
C ALA A 151 18.53 -7.82 4.79
N ALA A 152 19.76 -8.26 5.10
CA ALA A 152 20.97 -7.83 4.42
C ALA A 152 21.02 -8.21 2.94
N ALA A 153 20.49 -9.38 2.58
CA ALA A 153 20.39 -9.84 1.18
C ALA A 153 19.26 -9.17 0.39
N THR A 154 18.33 -8.48 1.06
CA THR A 154 17.14 -7.94 0.40
C THR A 154 17.39 -6.53 -0.11
N TYR A 155 17.21 -6.35 -1.41
CA TYR A 155 17.29 -5.07 -2.09
C TYR A 155 16.27 -4.99 -3.22
N HIS A 156 15.95 -3.77 -3.65
CA HIS A 156 15.20 -3.53 -4.90
C HIS A 156 15.93 -2.50 -5.75
N GLN A 157 16.22 -2.86 -7.01
CA GLN A 157 16.85 -2.00 -8.00
C GLN A 157 15.77 -1.32 -8.85
N VAL A 158 15.87 0.00 -8.96
CA VAL A 158 15.00 0.84 -9.77
C VAL A 158 15.73 1.17 -11.06
N TRP A 159 15.49 0.37 -12.09
CA TRP A 159 16.09 0.55 -13.42
C TRP A 159 15.26 1.53 -14.24
N TRP A 160 15.35 2.80 -13.87
CA TRP A 160 14.73 3.93 -14.55
C TRP A 160 15.79 4.88 -15.09
N PRO A 161 15.42 5.76 -16.04
CA PRO A 161 16.33 6.79 -16.53
C PRO A 161 16.89 7.66 -15.38
N PRO A 162 18.11 8.20 -15.54
CA PRO A 162 18.74 9.02 -14.52
C PRO A 162 17.99 10.34 -14.32
N THR A 163 18.11 10.88 -13.10
CA THR A 163 17.47 12.16 -12.69
C THR A 163 18.48 13.08 -12.00
N ASP A 164 19.75 12.93 -12.34
CA ASP A 164 20.88 13.73 -11.85
C ASP A 164 20.94 15.12 -12.50
N ARG A 165 20.52 15.23 -13.76
CA ARG A 165 20.44 16.50 -14.50
C ARG A 165 19.00 17.00 -14.61
N VAL A 166 18.73 18.16 -14.01
CA VAL A 166 17.50 18.91 -14.27
C VAL A 166 17.63 19.60 -15.63
N VAL A 167 16.68 19.32 -16.53
CA VAL A 167 16.63 19.92 -17.87
C VAL A 167 15.64 21.08 -17.88
N PHE A 168 14.51 20.92 -17.21
CA PHE A 168 13.42 21.90 -17.19
C PHE A 168 13.09 22.35 -15.77
N ASP A 169 13.08 23.66 -15.53
CA ASP A 169 12.77 24.27 -14.23
C ASP A 169 12.25 25.71 -14.38
N GLY A 170 11.63 26.23 -13.31
CA GLY A 170 11.12 27.60 -13.29
C GLY A 170 10.16 27.89 -14.43
N ASP A 171 10.46 28.93 -15.21
CA ASP A 171 9.66 29.36 -16.35
C ASP A 171 9.96 28.58 -17.65
N HIS A 172 11.03 27.78 -17.65
CA HIS A 172 11.43 26.95 -18.79
C HIS A 172 10.90 25.53 -18.62
N LEU A 173 9.61 25.34 -18.94
CA LEU A 173 8.92 24.05 -18.83
C LEU A 173 8.54 23.48 -20.21
N PRO A 174 8.51 22.14 -20.38
CA PRO A 174 8.08 21.52 -21.62
C PRO A 174 6.65 21.90 -21.97
N ILE A 175 6.41 22.19 -23.25
CA ILE A 175 5.10 22.55 -23.76
C ILE A 175 4.44 21.34 -24.39
N TRP A 176 3.12 21.21 -24.24
CA TRP A 176 2.36 20.16 -24.91
C TRP A 176 2.04 20.62 -26.32
N ASP A 177 2.42 19.82 -27.32
CA ASP A 177 2.02 20.00 -28.70
C ASP A 177 0.84 19.08 -29.05
N GLU A 178 -0.27 19.67 -29.48
CA GLU A 178 -1.48 18.93 -29.84
C GLU A 178 -1.30 18.14 -31.15
N ALA A 179 -0.50 18.65 -32.09
CA ALA A 179 -0.31 18.02 -33.39
C ALA A 179 0.42 16.68 -33.29
N THR A 180 1.49 16.63 -32.50
CA THR A 180 2.28 15.42 -32.25
C THR A 180 1.83 14.66 -31.00
N SER A 181 0.89 15.20 -30.23
CA SER A 181 0.45 14.65 -28.93
C SER A 181 1.62 14.32 -28.01
N SER A 182 2.60 15.22 -27.96
CA SER A 182 3.87 15.03 -27.26
C SER A 182 4.31 16.31 -26.55
N TYR A 183 5.24 16.17 -25.60
CA TYR A 183 5.92 17.30 -25.01
C TYR A 183 7.15 17.72 -25.82
N LEU A 184 7.32 19.01 -26.03
CA LEU A 184 8.47 19.63 -26.71
C LEU A 184 9.31 20.45 -25.74
N ASP A 185 10.60 20.57 -26.04
CA ASP A 185 11.44 21.63 -25.50
C ASP A 185 11.02 22.99 -26.11
N PRO A 186 10.64 24.00 -25.29
CA PRO A 186 10.17 25.27 -25.82
C PRO A 186 11.28 26.13 -26.45
N ALA A 187 12.56 25.86 -26.19
CA ALA A 187 13.68 26.60 -26.78
C ALA A 187 14.10 26.04 -28.15
N THR A 188 14.06 24.71 -28.31
CA THR A 188 14.52 24.05 -29.55
C THR A 188 13.39 23.56 -30.44
N GLY A 189 12.19 23.37 -29.90
CA GLY A 189 11.07 22.72 -30.57
C GLY A 189 11.22 21.19 -30.70
N GLU A 190 12.27 20.59 -30.12
CA GLU A 190 12.50 19.16 -30.20
C GLU A 190 11.50 18.36 -29.35
N ILE A 191 11.02 17.24 -29.89
CA ILE A 191 10.16 16.31 -29.14
C ILE A 191 10.99 15.60 -28.08
N LEU A 192 10.52 15.65 -26.83
CA LEU A 192 11.17 14.94 -25.74
C LEU A 192 11.11 13.42 -25.95
N PRO A 193 12.17 12.66 -25.58
CA PRO A 193 12.13 11.20 -25.60
C PRO A 193 10.94 10.64 -24.81
N THR A 194 10.25 9.66 -25.39
CA THR A 194 9.21 8.92 -24.67
C THR A 194 9.79 8.04 -23.57
N TRP A 195 8.96 7.67 -22.59
CA TRP A 195 9.35 6.72 -21.54
C TRP A 195 9.98 5.43 -22.09
N ASP A 196 9.40 4.86 -23.16
CA ASP A 196 9.91 3.63 -23.75
C ASP A 196 11.28 3.84 -24.42
N GLN A 197 11.46 4.95 -25.15
CA GLN A 197 12.75 5.31 -25.76
C GLN A 197 13.82 5.56 -24.70
N ALA A 198 13.47 6.20 -23.57
CA ALA A 198 14.38 6.41 -22.46
C ALA A 198 14.80 5.08 -21.81
N LEU A 199 13.89 4.10 -21.74
CA LEU A 199 14.23 2.74 -21.29
C LEU A 199 15.06 1.97 -22.32
N ASP A 200 14.83 2.16 -23.62
CA ASP A 200 15.64 1.58 -24.70
C ASP A 200 17.08 2.12 -24.65
N ALA A 201 17.25 3.44 -24.46
CA ALA A 201 18.56 4.05 -24.28
C ALA A 201 19.28 3.50 -23.03
N LEU A 202 18.55 3.35 -21.92
CA LEU A 202 19.08 2.73 -20.70
C LEU A 202 19.40 1.24 -20.89
N ASP A 203 18.71 0.52 -21.78
CA ASP A 203 18.97 -0.90 -22.08
C ASP A 203 20.20 -1.06 -22.99
N ALA A 204 20.43 -0.09 -23.88
CA ALA A 204 21.56 -0.06 -24.82
C ALA A 204 22.88 0.35 -24.15
N ASP A 205 22.86 1.09 -23.04
CA ASP A 205 24.05 1.50 -22.31
C ASP A 205 24.66 0.33 -21.49
N PRO A 206 25.86 -0.17 -21.84
CA PRO A 206 26.52 -1.26 -21.12
C PRO A 206 26.98 -0.86 -19.70
N HIS A 207 27.07 0.44 -19.42
CA HIS A 207 27.47 1.00 -18.13
C HIS A 207 26.29 1.54 -17.32
N ALA A 208 25.05 1.33 -17.79
CA ALA A 208 23.85 1.79 -17.12
C ALA A 208 23.83 1.34 -15.66
N GLN A 209 23.53 2.29 -14.77
CA GLN A 209 23.32 2.04 -13.35
C GLN A 209 21.83 2.18 -13.01
N PRO A 210 21.32 1.46 -12.01
CA PRO A 210 19.97 1.70 -11.54
C PRO A 210 19.89 3.11 -10.93
N LEU A 211 18.81 3.84 -11.23
CA LEU A 211 18.49 5.15 -10.64
C LEU A 211 18.58 5.11 -9.10
N HIS A 212 18.13 4.01 -8.52
CA HIS A 212 18.14 3.82 -7.08
C HIS A 212 18.24 2.35 -6.68
N VAL A 213 18.86 2.09 -5.53
CA VAL A 213 18.83 0.77 -4.87
C VAL A 213 18.40 0.95 -3.43
N VAL A 214 17.17 0.55 -3.13
CA VAL A 214 16.61 0.58 -1.78
C VAL A 214 17.00 -0.69 -1.01
N ARG A 215 17.36 -0.54 0.26
CA ARG A 215 17.84 -1.59 1.18
C ARG A 215 17.36 -1.33 2.60
N PHE A 216 17.32 -2.39 3.43
CA PHE A 216 17.22 -2.21 4.87
C PHE A 216 18.56 -1.75 5.46
N GLY A 217 18.49 -1.00 6.55
CA GLY A 217 19.64 -0.72 7.39
C GLY A 217 20.04 -1.94 8.23
N PRO A 218 21.11 -1.81 9.03
CA PRO A 218 21.64 -2.92 9.85
C PRO A 218 20.71 -3.33 11.01
N GLN A 219 19.73 -2.48 11.37
CA GLN A 219 18.84 -2.72 12.49
C GLN A 219 17.75 -3.74 12.13
N VAL A 220 17.85 -4.91 12.77
CA VAL A 220 16.86 -5.98 12.70
C VAL A 220 16.51 -6.41 14.12
N ASP A 221 15.32 -6.04 14.59
CA ASP A 221 14.79 -6.46 15.89
C ASP A 221 13.76 -7.58 15.70
N ALA A 222 13.98 -8.72 16.35
CA ALA A 222 13.16 -9.91 16.23
C ALA A 222 12.86 -10.51 17.60
N LYS A 223 11.58 -10.46 17.99
CA LYS A 223 11.07 -10.93 19.27
C LYS A 223 10.24 -12.18 19.08
N GLY A 224 10.48 -13.22 19.87
CA GLY A 224 9.60 -14.39 19.94
C GLY A 224 8.34 -14.01 20.70
N VAL A 225 7.18 -14.45 20.20
CA VAL A 225 5.88 -14.13 20.78
C VAL A 225 5.05 -15.41 20.87
N LEU A 226 4.51 -15.68 22.05
CA LEU A 226 3.61 -16.82 22.29
C LEU A 226 2.15 -16.34 22.31
N ALA A 227 1.26 -17.12 21.70
CA ALA A 227 -0.16 -16.82 21.70
C ALA A 227 -0.71 -16.80 23.14
N GLY A 228 -1.55 -15.81 23.45
CA GLY A 228 -2.14 -15.63 24.78
C GLY A 228 -1.19 -15.01 25.82
N SER A 229 0.01 -14.57 25.43
CA SER A 229 0.93 -13.85 26.32
C SER A 229 0.65 -12.33 26.32
N PRO A 230 1.00 -11.60 27.40
CA PRO A 230 0.92 -10.14 27.42
C PRO A 230 1.73 -9.45 26.30
N ASP A 231 2.81 -10.10 25.85
CA ASP A 231 3.63 -9.62 24.74
C ASP A 231 2.91 -9.74 23.40
N ALA A 232 2.09 -10.79 23.20
CA ALA A 232 1.25 -10.90 22.02
C ALA A 232 0.24 -9.75 21.95
N ASP A 233 -0.42 -9.43 23.06
CA ASP A 233 -1.37 -8.32 23.11
C ASP A 233 -0.69 -6.97 22.85
N ARG A 234 0.52 -6.77 23.38
CA ARG A 234 1.32 -5.58 23.10
C ARG A 234 1.67 -5.47 21.61
N CYS A 235 2.09 -6.56 20.98
CA CYS A 235 2.38 -6.62 19.55
C CYS A 235 1.13 -6.33 18.70
N ILE A 236 -0.03 -6.89 19.07
CA ILE A 236 -1.30 -6.65 18.38
C ILE A 236 -1.71 -5.18 18.50
N ARG A 237 -1.63 -4.59 19.70
CA ARG A 237 -1.88 -3.15 19.90
C ARG A 237 -0.96 -2.29 19.03
N TYR A 238 0.31 -2.67 18.94
CA TYR A 238 1.28 -1.95 18.10
C TYR A 238 0.89 -2.01 16.62
N LEU A 239 0.49 -3.17 16.10
CA LEU A 239 0.01 -3.30 14.71
C LEU A 239 -1.32 -2.57 14.48
N ALA A 240 -2.24 -2.65 15.44
CA ALA A 240 -3.56 -2.03 15.33
C ALA A 240 -3.51 -0.50 15.39
N LYS A 241 -2.53 0.07 16.10
CA LYS A 241 -2.29 1.53 16.20
C LYS A 241 -2.23 2.22 14.83
N TYR A 242 -1.78 1.51 13.79
CA TYR A 242 -1.55 2.07 12.45
C TYR A 242 -2.65 1.74 11.44
N LEU A 243 -3.77 1.16 11.90
CA LEU A 243 -4.93 0.92 11.04
C LEU A 243 -5.66 2.21 10.67
N THR A 244 -5.59 3.24 11.54
CA THR A 244 -6.42 4.45 11.43
C THR A 244 -5.67 5.77 11.36
N LYS A 245 -4.38 5.82 11.73
CA LYS A 245 -3.56 7.05 11.67
C LYS A 245 -2.99 7.26 10.28
N ASP A 246 -2.77 8.50 9.82
CA ASP A 246 -2.00 8.78 8.60
C ASP A 246 -0.48 8.58 8.76
N ILE A 247 0.29 8.53 7.67
CA ILE A 247 1.75 8.25 7.75
C ILE A 247 2.44 9.45 8.39
N ALA A 248 2.07 10.65 7.94
CA ALA A 248 2.55 11.90 8.52
C ALA A 248 2.17 12.08 10.00
N GLU A 249 1.10 11.45 10.48
CA GLU A 249 0.60 11.58 11.86
C GLU A 249 1.18 10.56 12.84
N CYS A 250 2.17 9.77 12.42
CA CYS A 250 2.76 8.74 13.29
C CYS A 250 3.57 9.36 14.44
N HIS A 251 4.16 10.55 14.23
CA HIS A 251 4.85 11.34 15.23
C HIS A 251 4.28 12.76 15.23
N THR A 252 3.97 13.28 16.43
CA THR A 252 3.55 14.67 16.60
C THR A 252 4.74 15.59 16.34
N VAL A 253 4.54 16.60 15.51
CA VAL A 253 5.52 17.68 15.32
C VAL A 253 5.35 18.65 16.48
N GLU A 254 6.38 18.76 17.32
CA GLU A 254 6.37 19.56 18.55
C GLU A 254 7.28 20.80 18.43
N THR A 255 8.21 20.80 17.46
CA THR A 255 9.21 21.84 17.27
C THR A 255 9.31 22.30 15.82
N VAL A 256 9.76 23.55 15.62
CA VAL A 256 10.06 24.11 14.29
C VAL A 256 11.09 23.27 13.54
N ALA A 257 12.08 22.69 14.24
CA ALA A 257 13.09 21.85 13.62
C ALA A 257 12.49 20.55 13.04
N GLN A 258 11.51 19.96 13.72
CA GLN A 258 10.78 18.79 13.22
C GLN A 258 9.91 19.16 12.02
N GLU A 259 9.24 20.31 12.04
CA GLU A 259 8.46 20.80 10.91
C GLU A 259 9.35 21.01 9.67
N GLN A 260 10.47 21.72 9.83
CA GLN A 260 11.45 21.93 8.76
C GLN A 260 12.04 20.62 8.24
N HIS A 261 12.22 19.61 9.10
CA HIS A 261 12.66 18.28 8.67
C HIS A 261 11.63 17.61 7.76
N VAL A 262 10.34 17.72 8.08
CA VAL A 262 9.25 17.23 7.22
C VAL A 262 9.21 18.00 5.90
N GLU A 263 9.27 19.34 5.93
CA GLU A 263 9.25 20.15 4.70
C GLU A 263 10.41 19.81 3.77
N ARG A 264 11.63 19.66 4.28
CA ARG A 264 12.79 19.30 3.45
C ARG A 264 12.64 17.93 2.78
N LEU A 265 12.00 16.97 3.45
CA LEU A 265 11.68 15.69 2.84
C LEU A 265 10.62 15.85 1.75
N LEU A 266 9.60 16.67 1.98
CA LEU A 266 8.55 16.94 0.98
C LEU A 266 9.09 17.70 -0.23
N ASP A 267 10.01 18.63 -0.04
CA ASP A 267 10.71 19.34 -1.12
C ASP A 267 11.51 18.38 -1.98
N ALA A 268 12.24 17.44 -1.35
CA ALA A 268 12.93 16.38 -2.09
C ALA A 268 11.93 15.47 -2.84
N LEU A 269 10.86 15.04 -2.17
CA LEU A 269 9.81 14.21 -2.78
C LEU A 269 9.10 14.91 -3.94
N ARG A 270 8.97 16.25 -3.91
CA ARG A 270 8.22 17.02 -4.91
C ARG A 270 8.67 16.71 -6.33
N PHE A 271 9.97 16.55 -6.55
CA PHE A 271 10.56 16.37 -7.88
C PHE A 271 11.10 14.97 -8.16
N GLU A 272 11.10 14.06 -7.19
CA GLU A 272 11.51 12.67 -7.43
C GLU A 272 10.41 11.89 -8.19
N PRO A 273 10.71 11.18 -9.29
CA PRO A 273 9.67 10.41 -9.97
C PRO A 273 9.16 9.25 -9.11
N CYS A 274 7.85 9.15 -8.88
CA CYS A 274 7.26 8.07 -8.07
C CYS A 274 6.87 6.82 -8.88
N SER A 275 6.78 6.92 -10.21
CA SER A 275 6.31 5.87 -11.11
C SER A 275 6.63 6.21 -12.58
N PRO A 276 6.55 5.26 -13.52
CA PRO A 276 6.69 5.54 -14.96
C PRO A 276 5.76 6.64 -15.49
N ARG A 277 4.60 6.84 -14.86
CA ARG A 277 3.57 7.81 -15.27
C ARG A 277 3.70 9.16 -14.54
N CYS A 278 4.74 9.35 -13.73
CA CYS A 278 4.90 10.54 -12.90
C CYS A 278 5.21 11.77 -13.76
N ALA A 279 4.52 12.89 -13.52
CA ALA A 279 4.76 14.14 -14.25
C ALA A 279 6.20 14.67 -14.09
N ASN A 280 6.91 14.28 -13.01
CA ASN A 280 8.27 14.70 -12.76
C ASN A 280 9.29 14.24 -13.80
N TRP A 281 8.97 13.23 -14.63
CA TRP A 281 9.83 12.87 -15.77
C TRP A 281 10.08 14.04 -16.73
N LEU A 282 9.10 14.95 -16.85
CA LEU A 282 9.24 16.15 -17.66
C LEU A 282 10.36 17.07 -17.16
N ARG A 283 10.66 17.09 -15.85
CA ARG A 283 11.79 17.85 -15.28
C ARG A 283 13.13 17.39 -15.83
N TYR A 284 13.21 16.10 -16.14
CA TYR A 284 14.43 15.40 -16.57
C TYR A 284 14.43 15.15 -18.08
N GLY A 285 13.58 15.85 -18.83
CA GLY A 285 13.51 15.77 -20.29
C GLY A 285 12.94 14.47 -20.85
N ILE A 286 12.10 13.77 -20.08
CA ILE A 286 11.49 12.51 -20.52
C ILE A 286 9.98 12.63 -20.44
N GLN A 287 9.28 12.19 -21.48
CA GLN A 287 7.82 12.12 -21.43
C GLN A 287 7.39 10.94 -20.56
N PRO A 288 6.51 11.15 -19.57
CA PRO A 288 6.00 10.06 -18.74
C PRO A 288 5.22 9.04 -19.56
N GLN A 289 5.15 7.81 -19.08
CA GLN A 289 4.32 6.78 -19.71
C GLN A 289 2.85 7.22 -19.74
N ALA A 290 2.25 7.17 -20.94
CA ALA A 290 0.91 7.70 -21.22
C ALA A 290 0.80 9.19 -20.85
N ALA A 291 1.76 9.99 -21.36
CA ALA A 291 1.73 11.45 -21.30
C ALA A 291 0.42 12.00 -21.89
N LYS A 292 -0.02 13.13 -21.34
CA LYS A 292 -1.25 13.83 -21.69
C LYS A 292 -1.07 15.32 -21.40
N PRO A 293 -1.88 16.21 -21.98
CA PRO A 293 -1.78 17.63 -21.70
C PRO A 293 -1.96 17.94 -20.21
N GLY A 294 -1.32 19.01 -19.75
CA GLY A 294 -1.47 19.55 -18.40
C GLY A 294 -0.62 18.90 -17.30
N LEU A 295 0.23 17.91 -17.62
CA LEU A 295 1.24 17.44 -16.66
C LEU A 295 2.31 18.52 -16.47
N ARG A 296 2.71 18.73 -15.20
CA ARG A 296 3.74 19.70 -14.81
C ARG A 296 4.70 19.09 -13.78
N PRO A 297 6.03 19.29 -13.92
CA PRO A 297 6.98 18.97 -12.87
C PRO A 297 6.59 19.51 -11.50
N GLY A 298 6.73 18.71 -10.45
CA GLY A 298 6.41 19.09 -9.07
C GLY A 298 4.93 18.96 -8.69
N PHE A 299 4.03 18.62 -9.63
CA PHE A 299 2.59 18.53 -9.41
C PHE A 299 2.01 17.17 -9.80
N CYS A 300 2.66 16.08 -9.35
CA CYS A 300 2.14 14.73 -9.60
C CYS A 300 0.94 14.41 -8.69
N ALA A 301 -0.18 13.98 -9.28
CA ALA A 301 -1.41 13.63 -8.56
C ALA A 301 -1.34 12.33 -7.72
N SER A 302 -0.22 11.61 -7.78
CA SER A 302 -0.02 10.37 -7.02
C SER A 302 -0.05 10.62 -5.52
N LYS A 303 -0.58 9.66 -4.76
CA LYS A 303 -0.57 9.71 -3.29
C LYS A 303 0.83 9.86 -2.71
N ALA A 304 1.86 9.36 -3.39
CA ALA A 304 3.26 9.45 -2.96
C ALA A 304 3.72 10.90 -2.66
N HIS A 305 3.21 11.87 -3.42
CA HIS A 305 3.61 13.28 -3.30
C HIS A 305 2.75 14.08 -2.32
N ARG A 306 1.74 13.45 -1.70
CA ARG A 306 0.92 14.12 -0.69
C ARG A 306 1.60 14.04 0.66
N ARG A 307 1.51 15.12 1.44
CA ARG A 307 2.07 15.24 2.79
C ARG A 307 1.74 14.02 3.65
N GLU A 308 0.47 13.62 3.67
CA GLU A 308 -0.09 12.51 4.46
C GLU A 308 0.64 11.17 4.27
N TYR A 309 1.33 10.96 3.13
CA TYR A 309 1.93 9.68 2.74
C TYR A 309 3.46 9.68 2.80
N LEU A 310 4.12 10.84 2.90
CA LEU A 310 5.59 10.97 2.99
C LEU A 310 6.35 10.04 2.01
N GLY A 311 5.94 10.00 0.73
CA GLY A 311 6.56 9.15 -0.30
C GLY A 311 6.02 7.72 -0.37
N TYR A 312 5.39 7.19 0.68
CA TYR A 312 4.90 5.81 0.67
C TYR A 312 3.48 5.70 0.08
N ALA A 313 3.38 5.52 -1.24
CA ALA A 313 2.10 5.26 -1.92
C ALA A 313 1.58 3.81 -1.79
N GLY A 314 2.33 2.93 -1.11
CA GLY A 314 1.97 1.54 -0.92
C GLY A 314 0.81 1.33 0.05
N ARG A 315 0.34 0.08 0.16
CA ARG A 315 -0.55 -0.30 1.27
C ARG A 315 0.24 -0.28 2.56
N ARG A 316 -0.24 0.43 3.58
CA ARG A 316 0.42 0.47 4.89
C ARG A 316 0.25 -0.82 5.66
N VAL A 317 -0.95 -1.37 5.58
CA VAL A 317 -1.29 -2.66 6.19
C VAL A 317 -1.10 -3.74 5.14
N LEU A 318 -0.16 -4.63 5.40
CA LEU A 318 0.24 -5.71 4.51
C LEU A 318 -0.11 -7.03 5.17
N VAL A 319 -1.15 -7.68 4.66
CA VAL A 319 -1.63 -8.95 5.20
C VAL A 319 -1.41 -10.05 4.18
N SER A 320 -0.82 -11.16 4.61
CA SER A 320 -0.77 -12.37 3.79
C SER A 320 -2.20 -12.80 3.47
N ARG A 321 -2.51 -13.07 2.20
CA ARG A 321 -3.83 -13.62 1.78
C ARG A 321 -4.21 -14.91 2.52
N LYS A 322 -3.20 -15.64 3.03
CA LYS A 322 -3.38 -16.88 3.78
C LYS A 322 -3.54 -16.67 5.29
N TRP A 323 -3.50 -15.43 5.79
CA TRP A 323 -3.56 -15.12 7.23
C TRP A 323 -4.89 -15.53 7.87
N SER A 324 -6.01 -15.15 7.24
CA SER A 324 -7.37 -15.52 7.66
C SER A 324 -7.86 -16.82 7.02
N GLY A 325 -7.24 -17.23 5.91
CA GLY A 325 -7.78 -18.29 5.05
C GLY A 325 -9.06 -17.88 4.30
N LYS A 326 -9.53 -16.63 4.48
CA LYS A 326 -10.78 -16.11 3.94
C LYS A 326 -10.58 -15.37 2.63
N THR A 327 -11.52 -15.52 1.72
CA THR A 327 -11.63 -14.74 0.49
C THR A 327 -12.19 -13.34 0.77
N LEU A 328 -12.16 -12.46 -0.24
CA LEU A 328 -12.85 -11.17 -0.15
C LEU A 328 -14.37 -11.33 -0.01
N ALA A 329 -14.95 -12.41 -0.54
CA ALA A 329 -16.37 -12.71 -0.39
C ALA A 329 -16.67 -13.07 1.07
N ASP A 330 -15.86 -13.94 1.67
CA ASP A 330 -15.99 -14.34 3.07
C ASP A 330 -15.87 -13.11 3.99
N HIS A 331 -14.90 -12.22 3.75
CA HIS A 331 -14.77 -10.98 4.53
C HIS A 331 -15.93 -9.99 4.31
N LYS A 332 -16.63 -10.04 3.17
CA LYS A 332 -17.86 -9.26 2.97
C LYS A 332 -19.02 -9.90 3.74
N ALA A 333 -19.13 -11.22 3.70
CA ALA A 333 -20.13 -11.98 4.45
C ALA A 333 -19.96 -11.79 5.97
N ASP A 334 -18.74 -11.87 6.50
CA ASP A 334 -18.43 -11.60 7.90
C ASP A 334 -18.87 -10.19 8.33
N ARG A 335 -18.57 -9.17 7.51
CA ARG A 335 -18.95 -7.78 7.79
C ARG A 335 -20.46 -7.60 7.74
N LEU A 336 -21.13 -8.21 6.76
CA LEU A 336 -22.59 -8.18 6.68
C LEU A 336 -23.20 -8.84 7.91
N ALA A 337 -22.75 -10.04 8.27
CA ALA A 337 -23.23 -10.75 9.46
C ALA A 337 -23.01 -9.94 10.75
N TRP A 338 -21.87 -9.26 10.88
CA TRP A 338 -21.62 -8.36 11.99
C TRP A 338 -22.58 -7.16 11.99
N VAL A 339 -22.77 -6.47 10.85
CA VAL A 339 -23.71 -5.34 10.74
C VAL A 339 -25.13 -5.77 11.09
N LEU A 340 -25.60 -6.90 10.55
CA LEU A 340 -26.93 -7.44 10.82
C LEU A 340 -27.11 -7.74 12.31
N ARG A 341 -26.16 -8.45 12.94
CA ARG A 341 -26.18 -8.70 14.38
C ARG A 341 -26.18 -7.41 15.20
N THR A 342 -25.34 -6.44 14.86
CA THR A 342 -25.27 -5.15 15.57
C THR A 342 -26.58 -4.37 15.47
N LEU A 343 -27.31 -4.51 14.37
CA LEU A 343 -28.62 -3.87 14.17
C LEU A 343 -29.80 -4.73 14.65
N GLY A 344 -29.54 -5.93 15.20
CA GLY A 344 -30.61 -6.87 15.60
C GLY A 344 -31.45 -7.38 14.42
N LEU A 345 -30.90 -7.35 13.20
CA LEU A 345 -31.60 -7.77 11.98
C LEU A 345 -31.40 -9.26 11.72
N ASP A 346 -32.49 -9.99 11.56
CA ASP A 346 -32.45 -11.37 11.06
C ASP A 346 -32.57 -11.36 9.53
N PRO A 347 -31.54 -11.81 8.79
CA PRO A 347 -31.59 -11.88 7.32
C PRO A 347 -32.64 -12.87 6.78
N THR A 348 -33.19 -13.74 7.61
CA THR A 348 -34.16 -14.79 7.23
C THR A 348 -35.61 -14.48 7.62
N ASN A 349 -35.83 -13.42 8.42
CA ASN A 349 -37.16 -13.05 8.90
C ASN A 349 -37.55 -11.64 8.45
N ASP A 350 -38.11 -11.54 7.24
CA ASP A 350 -38.58 -10.28 6.64
C ASP A 350 -39.75 -9.64 7.42
N ARG A 351 -40.50 -10.41 8.23
CA ARG A 351 -41.73 -9.96 8.88
C ARG A 351 -41.50 -9.16 10.17
N GLU A 352 -40.36 -9.32 10.83
CA GLU A 352 -40.05 -8.64 12.11
C GLU A 352 -39.05 -7.49 11.99
N ASN A 353 -38.43 -7.31 10.81
CA ASN A 353 -37.46 -6.24 10.58
C ASN A 353 -38.14 -4.87 10.34
N THR A 354 -38.81 -4.33 11.37
CA THR A 354 -39.34 -2.93 11.39
C THR A 354 -38.25 -1.87 11.60
N HIS A 355 -36.99 -2.29 11.72
CA HIS A 355 -35.87 -1.38 11.91
C HIS A 355 -35.69 -0.47 10.69
N PRO A 356 -35.48 0.86 10.86
CA PRO A 356 -35.30 1.81 9.74
C PRO A 356 -34.08 1.57 8.84
N ALA A 357 -33.25 0.57 9.18
CA ALA A 357 -32.06 0.16 8.44
C ALA A 357 -32.19 -1.27 7.90
N ALA A 358 -33.34 -1.90 8.08
CA ALA A 358 -33.67 -3.19 7.48
C ALA A 358 -33.34 -3.13 5.99
N PHE A 359 -32.43 -4.00 5.59
CA PHE A 359 -32.29 -4.29 4.18
C PHE A 359 -33.56 -5.01 3.73
N PRO A 360 -34.06 -4.78 2.51
CA PRO A 360 -34.75 -5.86 1.83
C PRO A 360 -33.66 -6.91 1.53
N LEU A 361 -33.35 -7.79 2.49
CA LEU A 361 -32.69 -9.06 2.20
C LEU A 361 -33.77 -9.99 1.65
N ARG A 362 -34.36 -9.61 0.50
CA ARG A 362 -35.18 -10.55 -0.27
C ARG A 362 -34.24 -11.57 -0.87
N PHE A 363 -33.85 -12.58 -0.09
CA PHE A 363 -33.21 -13.77 -0.60
C PHE A 363 -33.84 -15.01 0.04
N LEU A 364 -34.62 -15.68 -0.82
CA LEU A 364 -34.92 -17.11 -0.80
C LEU A 364 -35.85 -17.57 0.32
N GLY A 365 -37.01 -16.91 0.43
CA GLY A 365 -38.21 -17.57 0.93
C GLY A 365 -38.83 -18.40 -0.20
N ASP A 366 -38.99 -19.69 0.06
CA ASP A 366 -39.65 -20.67 -0.79
C ASP A 366 -41.10 -20.20 -1.09
N GLY A 367 -41.51 -20.25 -2.37
CA GLY A 367 -42.94 -20.23 -2.69
C GLY A 367 -43.52 -19.21 -3.68
N ASP A 368 -42.76 -18.52 -4.54
CA ASP A 368 -43.37 -17.90 -5.74
C ASP A 368 -42.39 -17.76 -6.93
N ARG A 369 -42.87 -18.16 -8.12
CA ARG A 369 -42.14 -18.17 -9.40
C ARG A 369 -41.91 -16.75 -9.95
N ILE A 370 -41.13 -15.93 -9.24
CA ILE A 370 -40.82 -14.57 -9.68
C ILE A 370 -39.48 -14.57 -10.41
N ALA A 371 -39.51 -14.34 -11.72
CA ALA A 371 -38.31 -14.06 -12.50
C ALA A 371 -37.94 -12.58 -12.34
N TRP A 372 -36.71 -12.33 -11.89
CA TRP A 372 -36.18 -10.97 -11.75
C TRP A 372 -35.43 -10.59 -13.03
N GLU A 373 -35.82 -9.46 -13.63
CA GLU A 373 -35.10 -8.86 -14.74
C GLU A 373 -34.45 -7.53 -14.33
N LEU A 374 -33.34 -7.20 -14.99
CA LEU A 374 -32.66 -5.92 -14.77
C LEU A 374 -33.50 -4.79 -15.39
N ALA A 375 -34.06 -3.94 -14.53
CA ALA A 375 -34.83 -2.78 -14.97
C ALA A 375 -33.96 -1.84 -15.82
N ARG A 376 -34.45 -1.51 -17.02
CA ARG A 376 -33.81 -0.57 -17.95
C ARG A 376 -34.09 0.86 -17.52
N PRO A 377 -33.19 1.82 -17.81
CA PRO A 377 -33.43 3.24 -17.52
C PRO A 377 -34.69 3.81 -18.19
N THR A 378 -35.21 3.14 -19.21
CA THR A 378 -36.38 3.52 -20.00
C THR A 378 -37.68 2.86 -19.53
N ASP A 379 -37.62 1.95 -18.56
CA ASP A 379 -38.83 1.28 -18.06
C ASP A 379 -39.68 2.29 -17.27
N PRO A 380 -41.02 2.30 -17.45
CA PRO A 380 -41.90 3.33 -16.88
C PRO A 380 -41.87 3.38 -15.34
N ASP A 381 -41.59 2.25 -14.71
CA ASP A 381 -41.52 2.11 -13.24
C ASP A 381 -40.14 2.45 -12.66
N VAL A 382 -39.18 2.87 -13.50
CA VAL A 382 -37.83 3.26 -13.08
C VAL A 382 -37.76 4.78 -12.95
N PRO A 383 -37.62 5.32 -11.71
CA PRO A 383 -37.53 6.76 -11.54
C PRO A 383 -36.29 7.36 -12.23
N PRO A 384 -36.31 8.67 -12.54
CA PRO A 384 -35.15 9.38 -13.07
C PRO A 384 -33.87 9.11 -12.26
N ARG A 385 -32.72 9.20 -12.95
CA ARG A 385 -31.42 8.86 -12.36
C ARG A 385 -31.14 9.65 -11.08
N GLU A 386 -31.50 10.93 -11.07
CA GLU A 386 -31.33 11.87 -9.97
C GLU A 386 -32.10 11.38 -8.74
N HIS A 387 -33.36 10.96 -8.91
CA HIS A 387 -34.19 10.43 -7.82
C HIS A 387 -33.63 9.12 -7.26
N ARG A 388 -33.16 8.22 -8.13
CA ARG A 388 -32.54 6.95 -7.70
C ARG A 388 -31.23 7.19 -6.95
N LEU A 389 -30.42 8.15 -7.41
CA LEU A 389 -29.20 8.55 -6.71
C LEU A 389 -29.50 9.16 -5.35
N LEU A 390 -30.46 10.10 -5.27
CA LEU A 390 -30.88 10.71 -4.00
C LEU A 390 -31.45 9.67 -3.03
N ARG A 391 -32.29 8.74 -3.50
CA ARG A 391 -32.78 7.62 -2.70
C ARG A 391 -31.64 6.74 -2.19
N ALA A 392 -30.71 6.34 -3.05
CA ALA A 392 -29.57 5.51 -2.67
C ALA A 392 -28.66 6.21 -1.65
N VAL A 393 -28.44 7.53 -1.79
CA VAL A 393 -27.71 8.35 -0.82
C VAL A 393 -28.48 8.40 0.51
N GLY A 394 -29.79 8.68 0.47
CA GLY A 394 -30.64 8.73 1.67
C GLY A 394 -30.66 7.39 2.43
N GLU A 395 -30.83 6.27 1.73
CA GLU A 395 -30.73 4.93 2.32
C GLU A 395 -29.35 4.66 2.93
N THR A 396 -28.27 5.09 2.25
CA THR A 396 -26.90 4.93 2.76
C THR A 396 -26.69 5.76 4.04
N LEU A 397 -27.17 7.00 4.07
CA LEU A 397 -27.09 7.87 5.25
C LEU A 397 -27.89 7.30 6.42
N LYS A 398 -29.13 6.84 6.19
CA LYS A 398 -29.97 6.19 7.20
C LYS A 398 -29.29 4.96 7.81
N ARG A 399 -28.73 4.07 6.96
CA ARG A 399 -28.00 2.88 7.40
C ARG A 399 -26.76 3.23 8.22
N ARG A 400 -26.00 4.26 7.78
CA ARG A 400 -24.83 4.74 8.51
C ARG A 400 -25.21 5.29 9.89
N ALA A 401 -26.28 6.09 9.96
CA ALA A 401 -26.78 6.64 11.22
C ALA A 401 -27.24 5.54 12.18
N ALA A 402 -28.00 4.55 11.70
CA ALA A 402 -28.43 3.41 12.50
C ALA A 402 -27.25 2.60 13.06
N LEU A 403 -26.25 2.31 12.23
CA LEU A 403 -25.06 1.58 12.68
C LEU A 403 -24.26 2.39 13.71
N HIS A 404 -24.13 3.71 13.51
CA HIS A 404 -23.45 4.58 14.46
C HIS A 404 -24.16 4.64 15.81
N ALA A 405 -25.49 4.74 15.81
CA ALA A 405 -26.31 4.71 17.03
C ALA A 405 -26.14 3.37 17.78
N ALA A 406 -26.23 2.23 17.08
CA ALA A 406 -26.05 0.92 17.69
C ALA A 406 -24.64 0.72 18.30
N GLN A 407 -23.60 1.25 17.64
CA GLN A 407 -22.23 1.23 18.15
C GLN A 407 -22.08 2.05 19.44
N GLN A 408 -22.74 3.21 19.54
CA GLN A 408 -22.71 4.05 20.74
C GLN A 408 -23.39 3.37 21.94
N THR A 409 -24.52 2.70 21.73
CA THR A 409 -25.21 1.92 22.77
C THR A 409 -24.35 0.78 23.31
N THR A 410 -23.57 0.14 22.44
CA THR A 410 -22.69 -0.98 22.82
C THR A 410 -21.47 -0.50 23.64
N LEU A 411 -21.00 0.73 23.42
CA LEU A 411 -19.89 1.33 24.18
C LEU A 411 -20.33 1.85 25.57
N SER A 412 -21.62 2.13 25.77
CA SER A 412 -22.14 2.63 27.05
C SER A 412 -22.25 1.56 28.14
N ALA A 413 -22.12 0.26 27.80
CA ALA A 413 -22.22 -0.84 28.75
C ALA A 413 -20.86 -1.17 29.41
N THR A 414 -20.16 -0.14 29.91
CA THR A 414 -19.08 -0.36 30.88
C THR A 414 -19.72 -0.33 32.27
N GLU A 415 -19.64 -1.45 32.99
CA GLU A 415 -20.28 -1.68 34.29
C GLU A 415 -20.15 -0.49 35.25
N GLN A 416 -21.28 0.15 35.59
CA GLN A 416 -21.44 0.78 36.89
C GLN A 416 -21.47 -0.34 37.93
N ARG A 417 -20.30 -0.77 38.42
CA ARG A 417 -20.21 -1.35 39.76
C ARG A 417 -20.42 -0.22 40.76
N ALA A 418 -21.66 -0.04 41.18
CA ALA A 418 -22.02 0.78 42.32
C ALA A 418 -21.58 0.07 43.62
N ALA A 419 -20.91 0.86 44.47
CA ALA A 419 -20.64 0.73 45.90
C ALA A 419 -20.20 -0.63 46.46
#